data_AF-A0A7L7IPX0-F1
#
_entry.id   AF-A0A7L7IPX0-F1
#
_cell.length_a   1.000
_cell.length_b   1.000
_cell.length_c   1.000
_cell.angle_alpha   90.00
_cell.angle_beta   90.00
_cell.angle_gamma   90.00
#
_symmetry.space_group_name_H-M   'P 1'
#
loop_
_entity.id
_entity.type
_entity.pdbx_description
1 polymer ?
#
loop_
_entity_poly.entity_id
_entity_poly.type
_entity_poly.pdbx_seq_one_letter_code
_entity_poly.pdbx_strand_id
1 'polypeptide(L)'
;MELITRLVYIDTSAYERKHFQFGLYILEKLENFASHDKVRILVTDITRREIELHIRKNAEEALKELNKFQKTYAPILRTTPAHVPTEIFVKPGNAANLLI
;
A
#
# COMPACT_ATOMS: atom_id res chain seq x y z
N MET A 1 5.35 33.25 2.27
CA MET A 1 5.13 32.90 0.86
C MET A 1 3.71 33.32 0.54
N GLU A 2 3.49 34.26 -0.38
CA GLU A 2 2.14 34.68 -0.78
C GLU A 2 1.49 33.64 -1.69
N LEU A 3 0.18 33.48 -1.58
CA LEU A 3 -0.59 32.57 -2.42
C LEU A 3 -0.79 33.19 -3.81
N ILE A 4 -0.07 32.68 -4.80
CA ILE A 4 -0.08 33.22 -6.17
C ILE A 4 -1.39 32.85 -6.91
N THR A 5 -1.94 31.66 -6.65
CA THR A 5 -3.20 31.20 -7.24
C THR A 5 -3.82 30.06 -6.44
N ARG A 6 -5.16 29.93 -6.51
CA ARG A 6 -5.93 28.78 -5.99
C ARG A 6 -6.15 27.71 -7.05
N LEU A 7 -5.86 27.99 -8.31
CA LEU A 7 -5.99 27.04 -9.42
C LEU A 7 -4.71 26.22 -9.54
N VAL A 8 -4.82 24.91 -9.42
CA VAL A 8 -3.69 23.99 -9.53
C VAL A 8 -4.01 22.86 -10.50
N TYR A 9 -3.10 22.67 -11.46
CA TYR A 9 -3.04 21.46 -12.26
C TYR A 9 -2.12 20.46 -11.56
N ILE A 10 -2.57 19.22 -11.43
CA ILE A 10 -1.78 18.16 -10.79
C ILE A 10 -1.55 17.08 -11.82
N ASP A 11 -0.28 16.90 -12.18
CA ASP A 11 0.16 15.86 -13.10
C ASP A 11 -0.02 14.45 -12.50
N THR A 12 -0.20 13.45 -13.36
CA THR A 12 -0.37 12.03 -13.00
C THR A 12 0.74 11.55 -12.06
N SER A 13 2.00 11.96 -12.31
CA SER A 13 3.15 11.56 -11.50
C SER A 13 3.04 11.95 -10.03
N ALA A 14 2.31 13.03 -9.70
CA ALA A 14 2.11 13.45 -8.32
C ALA A 14 1.19 12.50 -7.54
N TYR A 15 0.17 11.95 -8.20
CA TYR A 15 -0.71 10.93 -7.63
C TYR A 15 0.03 9.59 -7.49
N GLU A 16 0.85 9.24 -8.48
CA GLU A 16 1.66 8.01 -8.48
C GLU A 16 2.68 7.99 -7.34
N ARG A 17 3.37 9.11 -7.07
CA ARG A 17 4.28 9.25 -5.92
C ARG A 17 3.59 9.06 -4.56
N LYS A 18 2.26 9.13 -4.52
CA LYS A 18 1.43 8.89 -3.34
C LYS A 18 0.67 7.58 -3.41
N HIS A 19 1.09 6.68 -4.30
CA HIS A 19 0.54 5.35 -4.49
C HIS A 19 -0.98 5.35 -4.72
N PHE A 20 -1.52 6.45 -5.29
CA PHE A 20 -2.96 6.60 -5.55
C PHE A 20 -3.85 6.34 -4.33
N GLN A 21 -3.37 6.64 -3.11
CA GLN A 21 -4.12 6.45 -1.87
C GLN A 21 -5.18 7.55 -1.68
N PHE A 22 -6.14 7.63 -2.60
CA PHE A 22 -7.26 8.57 -2.52
C PHE A 22 -8.06 8.37 -1.24
N GLY A 23 -8.51 9.47 -0.63
CA GLY A 23 -9.18 9.44 0.67
C GLY A 23 -8.27 9.15 1.86
N LEU A 24 -6.95 9.02 1.66
CA LEU A 24 -5.98 8.81 2.74
C LEU A 24 -4.83 9.82 2.68
N TYR A 25 -4.22 10.06 3.84
CA TYR A 25 -2.97 10.80 4.01
C TYR A 25 -2.98 12.18 3.33
N ILE A 26 -2.11 12.38 2.34
CA ILE A 26 -1.95 13.67 1.66
C ILE A 26 -3.03 13.90 0.60
N LEU A 27 -3.56 12.85 -0.02
CA LEU A 27 -4.62 12.99 -1.03
C LEU A 27 -5.96 13.31 -0.35
N GLU A 28 -6.19 12.80 0.86
CA GLU A 28 -7.30 13.25 1.72
C GLU A 28 -7.17 14.74 2.07
N LYS A 29 -5.97 15.22 2.42
CA LYS A 29 -5.75 16.66 2.67
C LYS A 29 -6.01 17.51 1.43
N LEU A 30 -5.62 17.01 0.26
CA LEU A 30 -5.87 17.66 -1.02
C LEU A 30 -7.37 17.73 -1.33
N GLU A 31 -8.10 16.64 -1.11
CA GLU A 31 -9.56 16.57 -1.21
C GLU A 31 -10.25 17.52 -0.22
N ASN A 32 -9.77 17.59 1.02
CA ASN A 32 -10.24 18.53 2.02
C ASN A 32 -10.01 19.99 1.59
N PHE A 33 -8.87 20.30 0.96
CA PHE A 33 -8.64 21.64 0.43
C PHE A 33 -9.52 21.96 -0.76
N ALA A 34 -9.81 20.99 -1.61
CA ALA A 34 -10.73 21.16 -2.73
C ALA A 34 -12.18 21.37 -2.27
N SER A 35 -12.66 20.56 -1.33
CA SER A 35 -14.03 20.62 -0.79
C SER A 35 -14.33 21.89 0.00
N HIS A 36 -13.32 22.48 0.65
CA HIS A 36 -13.45 23.76 1.37
C HIS A 36 -13.07 24.97 0.52
N ASP A 37 -13.12 24.83 -0.81
CA ASP A 37 -12.74 25.82 -1.82
C ASP A 37 -11.30 26.37 -1.73
N LYS A 38 -10.48 25.95 -0.76
CA LYS A 38 -9.12 26.47 -0.52
C LYS A 38 -8.24 26.35 -1.76
N VAL A 39 -8.47 25.31 -2.56
CA VAL A 39 -7.83 25.05 -3.85
C VAL A 39 -8.88 24.58 -4.86
N ARG A 40 -8.72 24.92 -6.13
CA ARG A 40 -9.45 24.34 -7.25
C ARG A 40 -8.49 23.49 -8.08
N ILE A 41 -8.73 22.19 -8.07
CA ILE A 41 -7.92 21.22 -8.81
C ILE A 41 -8.48 21.11 -10.22
N LEU A 42 -7.61 21.35 -11.21
CA LEU A 42 -7.91 21.16 -12.61
C LEU A 42 -7.33 19.81 -13.04
N VAL A 43 -8.17 18.97 -13.64
CA VAL A 43 -7.79 17.65 -14.14
C VAL A 43 -8.27 17.53 -15.58
N THR A 44 -7.38 17.16 -16.49
CA THR A 44 -7.77 16.84 -17.87
C THR A 44 -8.28 15.42 -17.98
N ASP A 45 -9.05 15.13 -19.02
CA ASP A 45 -9.48 13.76 -19.33
C ASP A 45 -8.29 12.81 -19.54
N ILE A 46 -7.16 13.32 -20.05
CA ILE A 46 -5.93 12.56 -20.24
C ILE A 46 -5.38 12.13 -18.87
N THR A 47 -5.15 13.08 -17.95
CA THR A 47 -4.67 12.79 -16.60
C THR A 47 -5.62 11.87 -15.83
N ARG A 48 -6.93 12.05 -15.97
CA ARG A 48 -7.91 11.13 -15.37
C ARG A 48 -7.71 9.70 -15.87
N ARG A 49 -7.63 9.50 -17.18
CA ARG A 49 -7.43 8.18 -17.79
C ARG A 49 -6.13 7.53 -17.35
N GLU A 50 -5.04 8.29 -17.27
CA GLU A 50 -3.75 7.78 -16.80
C GLU A 50 -3.82 7.30 -15.35
N ILE A 51 -4.44 8.08 -14.46
CA ILE A 51 -4.66 7.69 -13.05
C ILE A 51 -5.46 6.39 -12.98
N GLU A 52 -6.59 6.30 -13.69
CA GLU A 52 -7.44 5.09 -13.70
C GLU A 52 -6.69 3.85 -14.22
N LEU A 53 -5.90 4.01 -15.29
CA LEU A 53 -5.08 2.94 -15.86
C LEU A 53 -4.00 2.46 -14.89
N HIS A 54 -3.29 3.38 -14.23
CA HIS A 54 -2.22 3.04 -13.29
C HIS A 54 -2.78 2.35 -12.04
N ILE A 55 -3.91 2.81 -11.50
CA ILE A 55 -4.59 2.15 -10.37
C ILE A 55 -4.95 0.71 -10.75
N ARG A 56 -5.58 0.52 -11.91
CA ARG A 56 -5.98 -0.83 -12.36
C ARG A 56 -4.77 -1.75 -12.50
N LYS A 57 -3.72 -1.29 -13.19
CA LYS A 57 -2.48 -2.06 -13.36
C LYS A 57 -1.87 -2.44 -12.01
N ASN A 58 -1.73 -1.48 -11.09
CA ASN A 58 -1.15 -1.73 -9.77
C ASN A 58 -1.98 -2.71 -8.95
N ALA A 59 -3.31 -2.63 -9.03
CA ALA A 59 -4.21 -3.55 -8.35
C ALA A 59 -4.10 -4.98 -8.92
N GLU A 60 -4.06 -5.13 -10.24
CA GLU A 60 -3.89 -6.41 -10.91
C GLU A 60 -2.54 -7.06 -10.56
N GLU A 61 -1.45 -6.28 -10.56
CA GLU A 61 -0.12 -6.74 -10.15
C GLU A 61 -0.09 -7.16 -8.68
N ALA A 62 -0.67 -6.35 -7.79
CA ALA A 62 -0.75 -6.67 -6.35
C ALA A 62 -1.56 -7.96 -6.10
N LEU A 63 -2.69 -8.14 -6.78
CA LEU A 63 -3.49 -9.36 -6.69
C LEU A 63 -2.72 -10.59 -7.19
N LYS A 64 -1.95 -10.44 -8.27
CA LYS A 64 -1.11 -11.53 -8.79
C LYS A 64 -0.05 -11.95 -7.79
N GLU A 65 0.67 -11.00 -7.20
CA GLU A 65 1.69 -11.28 -6.18
C GLU A 65 1.08 -11.84 -4.89
N LEU A 66 -0.09 -11.34 -4.46
CA LEU A 66 -0.81 -11.90 -3.31
C LEU A 66 -1.19 -13.37 -3.54
N ASN A 67 -1.76 -13.69 -4.72
CA ASN A 67 -2.12 -15.06 -5.08
C ASN A 67 -0.89 -15.97 -5.13
N LYS A 68 0.23 -15.47 -5.66
CA LYS A 68 1.50 -16.20 -5.69
C LYS A 68 2.02 -16.46 -4.27
N PHE A 69 2.01 -15.44 -3.41
CA PHE A 69 2.39 -15.57 -2.02
C PHE A 69 1.53 -16.59 -1.27
N GLN A 70 0.21 -16.53 -1.45
CA GLN A 70 -0.73 -17.46 -0.84
C GLN A 70 -0.50 -18.91 -1.29
N LYS A 71 -0.15 -19.15 -2.55
CA LYS A 71 0.16 -20.50 -3.05
C LYS A 71 1.50 -21.03 -2.55
N THR A 72 2.53 -20.18 -2.54
CA THR A 72 3.91 -20.62 -2.28
C THR A 72 4.24 -20.66 -0.79
N TYR A 73 3.82 -19.65 -0.02
CA TYR A 73 4.32 -19.43 1.35
C TYR A 73 3.24 -19.54 2.42
N ALA A 74 1.97 -19.28 2.11
CA ALA A 74 0.93 -19.40 3.14
C ALA A 74 0.81 -20.81 3.76
N PRO A 75 1.07 -21.95 3.06
CA PRO A 75 1.02 -23.26 3.69
C PRO A 75 1.98 -23.40 4.86
N ILE A 76 3.24 -22.94 4.75
CA ILE A 76 4.22 -23.04 5.83
C ILE A 76 3.82 -22.15 7.01
N LEU A 77 3.29 -20.95 6.73
CA LEU A 77 2.81 -20.00 7.75
C LEU A 77 1.62 -20.52 8.58
N ARG A 78 0.85 -21.51 8.10
CA ARG A 78 -0.21 -22.15 8.90
C ARG A 78 0.34 -22.98 10.06
N THR A 79 1.57 -23.47 9.92
CA THR A 79 2.22 -24.37 10.88
C THR A 79 3.41 -23.70 11.59
N THR A 80 3.87 -22.55 11.10
CA THR A 80 4.98 -21.82 11.71
C THR A 80 4.46 -20.91 12.84
N PRO A 81 5.08 -20.93 14.03
CA PRO A 81 4.79 -19.96 15.09
C PRO A 81 5.01 -18.53 14.59
N ALA A 82 4.41 -17.54 15.26
CA ALA A 82 4.53 -16.12 14.87
C ALA A 82 5.97 -15.57 14.85
N HIS A 83 6.93 -16.31 15.41
CA HIS A 83 8.37 -16.08 15.28
C HIS A 83 9.02 -17.38 14.79
N VAL A 84 10.05 -17.28 13.94
CA VAL A 84 10.88 -18.43 13.59
C VAL A 84 11.87 -18.63 14.76
N PRO A 85 11.81 -19.75 15.50
CA PRO A 85 12.76 -20.02 16.57
C PRO A 85 14.17 -20.12 16.01
N THR A 86 15.17 -19.68 16.77
CA THR A 86 16.59 -19.71 16.37
C THR A 86 17.12 -21.12 16.12
N GLU A 87 16.46 -22.14 16.69
CA GLU A 87 16.82 -23.55 16.55
C GLU A 87 15.68 -24.33 15.88
N ILE A 88 15.81 -24.55 14.57
CA ILE A 88 14.79 -25.24 13.74
C ILE A 88 14.94 -26.77 13.81
N PHE A 89 16.09 -27.28 14.26
CA PHE A 89 16.36 -28.70 14.44
C PHE A 89 16.93 -28.97 15.83
N VAL A 90 16.07 -29.22 16.81
CA VAL A 90 16.51 -29.71 18.13
C VAL A 90 16.60 -31.23 18.06
N LYS A 91 17.78 -31.78 18.39
CA LYS A 91 18.03 -33.22 18.45
C LYS A 91 17.07 -33.87 19.47
N PRO A 92 16.34 -34.96 19.14
CA PRO A 92 15.53 -35.65 20.14
C PRO A 92 16.48 -36.27 21.18
N GLY A 93 16.53 -35.69 22.38
CA GLY A 93 17.43 -36.15 23.44
C GLY A 93 17.48 -35.32 24.72
N ASN A 94 17.06 -34.05 24.71
CA ASN A 94 17.07 -33.20 25.91
C ASN A 94 15.66 -32.94 26.48
N ALA A 95 14.80 -33.96 26.51
CA ALA A 95 13.65 -33.96 27.40
C ALA A 95 14.11 -34.37 28.82
N ALA A 96 14.97 -33.55 29.42
CA ALA A 96 15.30 -33.64 30.83
C ALA A 96 15.17 -32.22 31.40
N ASN A 97 14.12 -32.03 32.19
CA ASN A 97 13.72 -30.81 32.91
C ASN A 97 12.62 -29.96 32.26
N LEU A 98 11.41 -30.52 32.20
CA LEU A 98 10.22 -29.76 32.56
C LEU A 98 9.88 -30.14 34.01
N LEU A 99 10.48 -29.40 34.95
CA LEU A 99 10.01 -29.36 36.34
C LEU A 99 8.94 -28.27 36.43
N ILE A 100 7.74 -28.71 36.84
CA ILE A 100 6.64 -28.02 37.54
C ILE A 100 6.50 -26.51 37.24
#